data_AF-A0A6B2C475-F1
#
_entry.id   AF-A0A6B2C475-F1
#
_cell.length_a   1.000
_cell.length_b   1.000
_cell.length_c   1.000
_cell.angle_alpha   90.00
_cell.angle_beta   90.00
_cell.angle_gamma   90.00
#
_symmetry.space_group_name_H-M   'P 1'
#
loop_
_entity.id
_entity.type
_entity.pdbx_description
1 polymer ?
#
loop_
_entity_poly.entity_id
_entity_poly.type
_entity_poly.pdbx_seq_one_letter_code
_entity_poly.pdbx_strand_id
1 'polypeptide(L)'
;MGRTSPPIRVALDQEAERIRKSLEVIQDPSIRAALMDILRSYDDIIPLLMLIPPQLPIDSILLAALAKLWARVLELERKVASKNNTA
;
A
#
# COMPACT_ATOMS: atom_id res chain seq x y z
N MET A 1 -11.06 4.25 30.06
CA MET A 1 -11.80 5.15 29.15
C MET A 1 -11.05 5.17 27.82
N GLY A 2 -11.44 4.30 26.89
CA GLY A 2 -10.82 4.20 25.57
C GLY A 2 -11.47 5.19 24.61
N ARG A 3 -10.67 6.04 23.95
CA ARG A 3 -11.09 6.92 22.84
C ARG A 3 -9.89 7.73 22.32
N THR A 4 -8.91 7.10 21.67
CA THR A 4 -7.89 7.81 20.88
C THR A 4 -7.38 6.96 19.71
N SER A 5 -8.22 6.72 18.70
CA SER A 5 -7.77 6.31 17.36
C SER A 5 -8.57 6.85 16.14
N PRO A 6 -9.48 7.85 16.25
CA PRO A 6 -10.01 8.54 15.07
C PRO A 6 -9.00 9.39 14.24
N PRO A 7 -8.00 10.09 14.82
CA PRO A 7 -7.24 11.09 14.07
C PRO A 7 -6.40 10.52 12.93
N ILE A 8 -5.77 9.37 13.17
CA ILE A 8 -4.80 8.83 12.22
C ILE A 8 -5.47 8.21 10.99
N ARG A 9 -6.61 7.53 11.17
CA ARG A 9 -7.39 7.00 10.04
C ARG A 9 -7.87 8.14 9.15
N VAL A 10 -8.42 9.21 9.74
CA VAL A 10 -8.88 10.39 8.99
C VAL A 10 -7.72 11.07 8.26
N ALA A 11 -6.56 11.23 8.91
CA ALA A 11 -5.38 11.82 8.28
C ALA A 11 -4.88 10.98 7.10
N LEU A 12 -4.94 9.65 7.22
CA LEU A 12 -4.52 8.73 6.19
C LEU A 12 -5.52 8.67 5.03
N ASP A 13 -6.82 8.71 5.30
CA ASP A 13 -7.85 8.79 4.27
C ASP A 13 -7.72 10.10 3.46
N GLN A 14 -7.43 11.21 4.13
CA GLN A 14 -7.19 12.50 3.48
C GLN A 14 -5.93 12.46 2.61
N GLU A 15 -4.85 11.86 3.10
CA GLU A 15 -3.61 11.74 2.34
C GLU A 15 -3.76 10.80 1.15
N ALA A 16 -4.46 9.68 1.33
CA ALA A 16 -4.77 8.76 0.25
C ALA A 16 -5.59 9.46 -0.84
N GLU A 17 -6.60 10.25 -0.47
CA GLU A 17 -7.40 11.03 -1.41
C GLU A 17 -6.57 12.10 -2.15
N ARG A 18 -5.64 12.77 -1.44
CA ARG A 18 -4.71 13.72 -2.06
C ARG A 18 -3.83 13.06 -3.11
N ILE A 19 -3.30 11.87 -2.82
CA ILE A 19 -2.49 11.11 -3.78
C ILE A 19 -3.38 10.61 -4.92
N ARG A 20 -4.59 10.10 -4.65
CA ARG A 20 -5.54 9.66 -5.67
C ARG A 20 -5.77 10.72 -6.75
N LYS A 21 -6.06 11.96 -6.34
CA LYS A 21 -6.20 13.11 -7.26
C LYS A 21 -4.92 13.39 -8.05
N SER A 22 -3.76 13.21 -7.43
CA SER A 22 -2.47 13.37 -8.09
C SER A 22 -2.18 12.25 -9.10
N LEU A 23 -2.75 11.05 -8.91
CA LEU A 23 -2.63 9.95 -9.87
C LEU A 23 -3.57 10.11 -11.08
N GLU A 24 -4.69 10.81 -10.93
CA GLU A 24 -5.64 11.07 -12.03
C GLU A 24 -5.01 11.87 -13.18
N VAL A 25 -4.02 12.73 -12.89
CA VAL A 25 -3.32 13.53 -13.91
C VAL A 25 -2.24 12.74 -14.67
N ILE A 26 -1.94 11.51 -14.28
CA ILE A 26 -0.97 10.66 -14.97
C ILE A 26 -1.55 10.18 -16.30
N GLN A 27 -0.85 10.49 -17.39
CA GLN A 27 -1.28 10.15 -18.75
C GLN A 27 -1.15 8.65 -19.05
N ASP A 28 -0.08 8.01 -18.57
CA ASP A 28 0.16 6.57 -18.78
C ASP A 28 -0.83 5.74 -17.94
N PRO A 29 -1.74 4.98 -18.57
CA PRO A 29 -2.73 4.18 -17.86
C PRO A 29 -2.13 3.03 -17.04
N SER A 30 -0.99 2.49 -17.48
CA SER A 30 -0.32 1.36 -16.81
C SER A 30 0.34 1.82 -15.51
N ILE A 31 1.02 2.97 -15.54
CA ILE A 31 1.63 3.59 -14.36
C ILE A 31 0.54 4.02 -13.38
N ARG A 32 -0.51 4.67 -13.88
CA ARG A 32 -1.67 5.06 -13.06
C ARG A 32 -2.31 3.85 -12.38
N ALA A 33 -2.52 2.77 -13.11
CA ALA A 33 -3.08 1.53 -12.55
C ALA A 33 -2.18 0.97 -11.45
N ALA A 34 -0.87 0.84 -11.68
CA ALA A 34 0.07 0.33 -10.70
C ALA A 34 0.10 1.16 -9.40
N LEU A 35 0.09 2.49 -9.52
CA LEU A 35 0.11 3.40 -8.37
C LEU A 35 -1.23 3.40 -7.61
N MET A 36 -2.36 3.34 -8.31
CA MET A 36 -3.68 3.17 -7.69
C MET A 36 -3.78 1.84 -6.94
N ASP A 37 -3.16 0.81 -7.47
CA ASP A 37 -3.08 -0.49 -6.85
C ASP A 37 -2.26 -0.50 -5.56
N ILE A 38 -1.20 0.31 -5.48
CA ILE A 38 -0.46 0.55 -4.24
C ILE A 38 -1.34 1.29 -3.23
N LEU A 39 -2.04 2.34 -3.68
CA LEU A 39 -2.93 3.12 -2.84
C LEU A 39 -4.02 2.25 -2.19
N ARG A 40 -4.60 1.31 -2.95
CA ARG A 40 -5.59 0.34 -2.44
C ARG A 40 -5.03 -0.64 -1.41
N SER A 41 -3.73 -0.91 -1.43
CA SER A 41 -3.08 -1.83 -0.49
C SER A 41 -2.92 -1.21 0.91
N TYR A 42 -3.30 0.05 1.06
CA TYR A 42 -3.38 0.72 2.35
C TYR A 42 -4.34 0.00 3.31
N ASP A 43 -5.51 -0.47 2.82
CA ASP A 43 -6.51 -1.17 3.65
C ASP A 43 -5.94 -2.41 4.34
N ASP A 44 -5.01 -3.10 3.68
CA ASP A 44 -4.37 -4.33 4.19
C ASP A 44 -3.43 -4.04 5.38
N ILE A 45 -2.85 -2.84 5.44
CA ILE A 45 -1.88 -2.47 6.47
C ILE A 45 -2.45 -1.57 7.57
N ILE A 46 -3.68 -1.04 7.41
CA ILE A 46 -4.36 -0.22 8.43
C ILE A 46 -4.31 -0.85 9.83
N PRO A 47 -4.59 -2.17 10.01
CA PRO A 47 -4.53 -2.78 11.34
C PRO A 47 -3.14 -2.67 11.98
N LEU A 48 -2.08 -2.75 11.17
CA LEU A 48 -0.68 -2.64 11.60
C LEU A 48 -0.33 -1.20 11.98
N LEU A 49 -0.82 -0.23 11.21
CA LEU A 49 -0.65 1.20 11.48
C LEU A 49 -1.43 1.66 12.72
N MET A 50 -2.51 0.97 13.09
CA MET A 50 -3.22 1.22 14.35
C MET A 50 -2.44 0.74 15.58
N LEU A 51 -1.60 -0.29 15.43
CA LEU A 51 -0.74 -0.80 16.50
C LEU A 51 0.50 0.07 16.69
N ILE A 52 1.09 0.51 15.57
CA ILE A 52 2.26 1.38 15.56
C ILE A 52 1.95 2.55 14.62
N PRO A 53 1.42 3.66 15.15
CA PRO A 53 1.07 4.82 14.34
C PRO A 53 2.34 5.42 13.73
N PRO A 54 2.40 5.60 12.40
CA PRO A 54 3.51 6.30 11.78
C PRO A 54 3.54 7.76 12.20
N GLN A 55 4.73 8.36 12.15
CA GLN A 55 4.90 9.78 12.45
C GLN A 55 4.29 10.65 11.36
N LEU A 56 4.39 10.22 10.09
CA LEU A 56 3.83 10.93 8.94
C LEU A 56 2.85 10.04 8.16
N PRO A 57 1.74 10.58 7.63
CA PRO A 57 0.81 9.84 6.79
C PRO A 57 1.46 9.17 5.58
N ILE A 58 2.46 9.82 4.97
CA ILE A 58 3.18 9.31 3.80
C ILE A 58 3.93 8.00 4.09
N ASP A 59 4.39 7.78 5.32
CA ASP A 59 5.11 6.56 5.72
C ASP A 59 4.22 5.33 5.58
N SER A 60 2.91 5.49 5.82
CA SER A 60 1.92 4.42 5.61
C SER A 60 1.85 4.02 4.14
N ILE A 61 1.88 4.99 3.25
CA ILE A 61 1.75 4.76 1.80
C ILE A 61 3.01 4.08 1.28
N LEU A 62 4.19 4.48 1.79
CA LEU A 62 5.45 3.81 1.52
C LEU A 62 5.47 2.37 2.05
N LEU A 63 4.98 2.15 3.27
CA LEU A 63 4.85 0.80 3.84
C LEU A 63 3.90 -0.08 3.03
N ALA A 64 2.77 0.45 2.54
CA ALA A 64 1.85 -0.27 1.67
C ALA A 64 2.52 -0.67 0.35
N ALA A 65 3.27 0.26 -0.25
CA ALA A 65 4.03 0.00 -1.48
C ALA A 65 5.07 -1.11 -1.27
N LEU A 66 5.83 -1.04 -0.18
CA LEU A 66 6.84 -2.04 0.17
C LEU A 66 6.22 -3.42 0.43
N ALA A 67 5.11 -3.48 1.17
CA ALA A 67 4.40 -4.73 1.43
C ALA A 67 3.91 -5.39 0.14
N LYS A 68 3.32 -4.60 -0.77
CA LYS A 68 2.86 -5.09 -2.08
C LYS A 68 4.02 -5.57 -2.95
N LEU A 69 5.14 -4.83 -2.98
CA LEU A 69 6.33 -5.22 -3.72
C LEU A 69 6.91 -6.53 -3.18
N TRP A 70 7.01 -6.66 -1.85
CA TRP A 70 7.49 -7.87 -1.20
C TRP A 70 6.60 -9.08 -1.50
N ALA A 71 5.28 -8.93 -1.41
CA ALA A 71 4.33 -9.99 -1.76
C ALA A 71 4.49 -10.43 -3.22
N ARG A 72 4.72 -9.48 -4.13
CA ARG A 72 4.97 -9.77 -5.54
C ARG A 72 6.28 -10.52 -5.76
N VAL A 73 7.35 -10.14 -5.06
CA VAL A 73 8.64 -10.85 -5.10
C VAL A 73 8.46 -12.30 -4.63
N LEU A 74 7.81 -12.52 -3.49
CA LEU A 74 7.52 -13.87 -2.97
C LEU A 74 6.66 -14.72 -3.90
N GLU A 75 5.72 -14.11 -4.63
CA GLU A 75 4.94 -14.80 -5.66
C GLU A 75 5.82 -15.22 -6.85
N LEU A 76 6.69 -14.33 -7.31
CA LEU A 76 7.60 -14.61 -8.42
C LEU A 76 8.64 -15.68 -8.05
N GLU A 77 9.21 -15.62 -6.85
CA GLU A 77 10.12 -16.65 -6.34
C GLU A 77 9.46 -18.03 -6.31
N ARG A 78 8.22 -18.11 -5.83
CA ARG A 78 7.43 -19.36 -5.84
C ARG A 78 7.20 -19.88 -7.25
N LYS A 79 6.88 -19.01 -8.22
CA LYS A 79 6.70 -19.40 -9.62
C LYS A 79 7.99 -19.91 -10.24
N VAL A 80 9.11 -19.23 -10.01
CA VAL A 80 10.43 -19.67 -10.51
C VAL A 80 10.80 -21.02 -9.90
N ALA A 81 10.64 -21.19 -8.58
CA ALA A 81 10.90 -22.46 -7.90
C ALA A 81 10.01 -23.60 -8.44
N SER A 82 8.72 -23.34 -8.70
CA SER A 82 7.80 -24.34 -9.27
C SER A 82 8.18 -24.75 -10.69
N LYS A 83 8.71 -23.81 -11.50
CA LYS A 83 9.11 -24.07 -12.90
C LYS A 83 10.41 -24.87 -12.99
N ASN A 84 11.33 -24.67 -12.04
CA ASN A 84 12.59 -25.41 -11.96
C ASN A 84 12.43 -26.86 -11.46
N ASN A 85 11.34 -27.18 -10.74
CA ASN A 85 11.04 -28.56 -10.31
C ASN A 85 10.35 -29.42 -11.39
N THR A 86 10.02 -28.83 -12.54
CA THR A 86 9.38 -29.51 -13.68
C THR A 86 10.30 -29.70 -14.89
N ALA A 87 11.60 -29.45 -14.73
CA ALA A 87 12.65 -29.69 -15.73
C ALA A 87 13.63 -30.74 -15.20
#